data_AF-A0A929IYB8-F1
#
_entry.id   AF-A0A929IYB8-F1
#
_cell.length_a   1.000
_cell.length_b   1.000
_cell.length_c   1.000
_cell.angle_alpha   90.00
_cell.angle_beta   90.00
_cell.angle_gamma   90.00
#
_symmetry.space_group_name_H-M   'P 1'
#
loop_
_entity.id
_entity.type
_entity.pdbx_description
1 polymer ?
#
loop_
_entity_poly.entity_id
_entity_poly.type
_entity_poly.pdbx_seq_one_letter_code
_entity_poly.pdbx_strand_id
1 'polypeptide(L)'
;MITSTPYRQAIPEHKALQNIYNLREKLFQVDLAEQFLQCMGVYPTGSLVELSSGAVAAVLSQNAEQKMKPKILMLLDEKKHPLKKSRVFDLVKQSKTPLFIAKSLENTVYGVDIKQVKF
;
A
#
# COMPACT_ATOMS: atom_id res chain seq x y z
N MET A 1 -4.68 -22.53 -2.26
CA MET A 1 -4.58 -21.59 -3.41
C MET A 1 -3.21 -21.68 -4.06
N ILE A 2 -2.14 -21.43 -3.32
CA ILE A 2 -0.76 -21.44 -3.83
C ILE A 2 -0.13 -22.84 -4.02
N THR A 3 -0.69 -23.87 -3.40
CA THR A 3 -0.23 -25.25 -3.53
C THR A 3 -1.03 -26.01 -4.59
N SER A 4 -0.34 -26.86 -5.35
CA SER A 4 -0.99 -27.77 -6.30
C SER A 4 -1.69 -28.89 -5.54
N THR A 5 -2.97 -29.11 -5.84
CA THR A 5 -3.78 -30.22 -5.29
C THR A 5 -4.34 -31.04 -6.45
N PRO A 6 -4.72 -32.31 -6.27
CA PRO A 6 -5.15 -33.19 -7.36
C PRO A 6 -6.29 -32.62 -8.24
N TYR A 7 -7.13 -31.76 -7.67
CA TYR A 7 -8.29 -31.14 -8.33
C TYR A 7 -8.10 -29.64 -8.63
N ARG A 8 -6.92 -29.06 -8.38
CA ARG A 8 -6.67 -27.62 -8.58
C ARG A 8 -5.18 -27.31 -8.77
N GLN A 9 -4.88 -26.64 -9.88
CA GLN A 9 -3.55 -26.10 -10.16
C GLN A 9 -3.17 -24.97 -9.18
N ALA A 10 -1.89 -24.93 -8.83
CA ALA A 10 -1.30 -23.86 -8.04
C ALA A 10 -1.44 -22.51 -8.76
N ILE A 11 -1.93 -21.49 -8.06
CA ILE A 11 -1.86 -20.11 -8.55
C ILE A 11 -0.63 -19.41 -8.01
N PRO A 12 0.03 -18.54 -8.81
CA PRO A 12 1.17 -17.78 -8.33
C PRO A 12 0.76 -16.81 -7.22
N GLU A 13 1.67 -16.54 -6.30
CA GLU A 13 1.38 -15.81 -5.04
C GLU A 13 0.73 -14.45 -5.27
N HIS A 14 1.22 -13.67 -6.24
CA HIS A 14 0.66 -12.36 -6.57
C HIS A 14 -0.82 -12.46 -6.97
N LYS A 15 -1.20 -13.52 -7.71
CA LYS A 15 -2.56 -13.76 -8.17
C LYS A 15 -3.45 -14.23 -7.03
N ALA A 16 -2.91 -14.98 -6.07
CA ALA A 16 -3.62 -15.34 -4.84
C ALA A 16 -3.95 -14.11 -3.99
N LEU A 17 -2.99 -13.21 -3.80
CA LEU A 17 -3.19 -11.96 -3.05
C LEU A 17 -4.15 -11.01 -3.75
N GLN A 18 -4.07 -10.89 -5.08
CA GLN A 18 -5.02 -10.11 -5.86
C GLN A 18 -6.44 -10.69 -5.78
N ASN A 19 -6.58 -12.02 -5.75
CA ASN A 19 -7.89 -12.64 -5.54
C ASN A 19 -8.45 -12.33 -4.15
N ILE A 20 -7.63 -12.38 -3.10
CA ILE A 20 -8.06 -12.02 -1.74
C ILE A 20 -8.53 -10.56 -1.70
N TYR A 21 -7.78 -9.66 -2.34
CA TYR A 21 -8.16 -8.26 -2.46
C TYR A 21 -9.45 -8.06 -3.26
N ASN A 22 -9.64 -8.74 -4.38
CA ASN A 22 -10.86 -8.64 -5.19
C ASN A 22 -12.10 -9.25 -4.49
N LEU A 23 -11.88 -10.15 -3.54
CA LEU A 23 -12.93 -10.77 -2.74
C LEU A 23 -13.21 -10.01 -1.44
N ARG A 24 -12.46 -8.93 -1.16
CA ARG A 24 -12.83 -7.95 -0.13
C ARG A 24 -14.22 -7.42 -0.48
N GLU A 25 -15.08 -7.25 0.52
CA GLU A 25 -16.52 -6.90 0.41
C GLU A 25 -17.47 -8.08 0.13
N LYS A 26 -17.04 -9.18 -0.48
CA LYS A 26 -17.91 -10.34 -0.75
C LYS A 26 -17.76 -11.47 0.26
N LEU A 27 -16.53 -11.91 0.47
CA LEU A 27 -16.22 -13.06 1.33
C LEU A 27 -15.37 -12.66 2.54
N PHE A 28 -14.71 -11.51 2.45
CA PHE A 28 -13.84 -11.00 3.50
C PHE A 28 -14.26 -9.59 3.88
N GLN A 29 -14.22 -9.30 5.18
CA GLN A 29 -14.29 -7.94 5.67
C GLN A 29 -13.12 -7.14 5.11
N VAL A 30 -13.40 -5.92 4.64
CA VAL A 30 -12.43 -5.06 3.96
C VAL A 30 -11.20 -4.83 4.83
N ASP A 31 -11.40 -4.48 6.09
CA ASP A 31 -10.32 -4.17 7.04
C ASP A 31 -9.37 -5.36 7.23
N LEU A 32 -9.92 -6.57 7.35
CA LEU A 32 -9.12 -7.79 7.55
C LEU A 32 -8.32 -8.17 6.30
N ALA A 33 -8.91 -8.02 5.12
CA ALA A 33 -8.21 -8.26 3.87
C ALA A 33 -7.05 -7.27 3.70
N GLU A 34 -7.26 -5.99 4.01
CA GLU A 34 -6.24 -4.96 3.91
C GLU A 34 -5.11 -5.15 4.94
N GLN A 35 -5.43 -5.49 6.19
CA GLN A 35 -4.44 -5.84 7.21
C GLN A 35 -3.62 -7.08 6.82
N PHE A 36 -4.26 -8.11 6.25
CA PHE A 36 -3.55 -9.29 5.78
C PHE A 36 -2.58 -8.97 4.64
N LEU A 37 -3.01 -8.18 3.65
CA LEU A 37 -2.16 -7.72 2.56
C LEU A 37 -0.97 -6.89 3.08
N GLN A 38 -1.20 -6.03 4.07
CA GLN A 38 -0.16 -5.26 4.74
C GLN A 38 0.89 -6.17 5.41
N CYS A 39 0.47 -7.20 6.15
CA CYS A 39 1.39 -8.17 6.77
C CYS A 39 2.23 -8.93 5.73
N MET A 40 1.66 -9.18 4.54
CA MET A 40 2.37 -9.81 3.42
C MET A 40 3.30 -8.85 2.66
N GLY A 41 3.41 -7.59 3.07
CA GLY A 41 4.23 -6.56 2.42
C GLY A 41 3.67 -6.10 1.07
N VAL A 42 2.36 -6.30 0.84
CA VAL A 42 1.67 -5.88 -0.39
C VAL A 42 0.74 -4.73 -0.06
N TYR A 43 1.12 -3.52 -0.47
CA TYR A 43 0.35 -2.31 -0.18
C TYR A 43 -0.52 -1.93 -1.36
N PRO A 44 -1.86 -2.07 -1.28
CA PRO A 44 -2.73 -1.75 -2.39
C PRO A 44 -2.65 -0.26 -2.76
N THR A 45 -2.90 0.03 -4.02
CA THR A 45 -3.01 1.42 -4.49
C THR A 45 -4.15 2.13 -3.76
N GLY A 46 -3.87 3.33 -3.28
CA GLY A 46 -4.78 4.13 -2.50
C GLY A 46 -4.84 3.80 -1.01
N SER A 47 -3.88 3.06 -0.45
CA SER A 47 -3.69 2.95 1.00
C SER A 47 -2.84 4.10 1.55
N LEU A 48 -3.17 4.61 2.73
CA LEU A 48 -2.34 5.57 3.46
C LEU A 48 -1.27 4.82 4.24
N VAL A 49 -0.03 5.30 4.13
CA VAL A 49 1.13 4.73 4.78
C VAL A 49 1.95 5.82 5.46
N GLU A 50 2.46 5.50 6.64
CA GLU A 50 3.46 6.28 7.35
C GLU A 50 4.85 5.75 6.98
N LEU A 51 5.74 6.65 6.60
CA LEU A 51 7.12 6.35 6.27
C LEU A 51 7.98 6.32 7.53
N SER A 52 9.15 5.70 7.43
CA SER A 52 10.16 5.70 8.50
C SER A 52 10.61 7.08 8.96
N SER A 53 10.39 8.12 8.14
CA SER A 53 10.63 9.51 8.51
C SER A 53 9.50 10.15 9.35
N GLY A 54 8.37 9.48 9.52
CA GLY A 54 7.15 10.04 10.14
C GLY A 54 6.28 10.84 9.16
N ALA A 55 6.70 10.96 7.90
CA ALA A 55 5.87 11.53 6.83
C ALA A 55 4.74 10.58 6.43
N VAL A 56 3.61 11.14 5.99
CA VAL A 56 2.44 10.36 5.55
C VAL A 56 2.27 10.47 4.04
N ALA A 57 2.06 9.32 3.42
CA ALA A 57 1.93 9.21 1.99
C ALA A 57 0.80 8.25 1.59
N ALA A 58 0.22 8.43 0.41
CA ALA A 58 -0.68 7.46 -0.20
C ALA A 58 0.07 6.62 -1.24
N VAL A 59 -0.23 5.33 -1.32
CA VAL A 59 0.35 4.45 -2.34
C VAL A 59 -0.29 4.73 -3.70
N LEU A 60 0.49 5.11 -4.70
CA LEU A 60 -0.02 5.37 -6.06
C LEU A 60 -0.01 4.11 -6.93
N SER A 61 1.11 3.38 -6.91
CA SER A 61 1.27 2.18 -7.74
C SER A 61 2.24 1.21 -7.09
N GLN A 62 1.90 -0.08 -7.13
CA GLN A 62 2.82 -1.13 -6.75
C GLN A 62 3.90 -1.33 -7.81
N ASN A 63 5.12 -1.67 -7.39
CA ASN A 63 6.16 -2.12 -8.31
C ASN A 63 6.23 -3.65 -8.30
N ALA A 64 6.09 -4.28 -9.47
CA ALA A 64 6.04 -5.73 -9.61
C ALA A 64 7.36 -6.42 -9.21
N GLU A 65 8.50 -5.74 -9.44
CA GLU A 65 9.82 -6.26 -9.09
C GLU A 65 10.22 -5.99 -7.63
N GLN A 66 9.67 -4.92 -7.03
CA GLN A 66 10.01 -4.50 -5.67
C GLN A 66 8.74 -4.15 -4.89
N LYS A 67 8.04 -5.19 -4.40
CA LYS A 67 6.79 -5.05 -3.62
C LYS A 67 6.92 -4.10 -2.41
N MET A 68 8.10 -4.07 -1.79
CA MET A 68 8.42 -3.22 -0.64
C MET A 68 8.70 -1.76 -0.99
N LYS A 69 8.78 -1.41 -2.28
CA LYS A 69 9.08 -0.05 -2.77
C LYS A 69 8.05 0.39 -3.80
N PRO A 70 6.79 0.59 -3.40
CA PRO A 70 5.79 1.17 -4.30
C PRO A 70 6.13 2.63 -4.63
N LYS A 71 5.49 3.18 -5.67
CA LYS A 71 5.43 4.63 -5.85
C LYS A 71 4.38 5.19 -4.90
N ILE A 72 4.73 6.26 -4.21
CA ILE A 72 3.87 6.90 -3.22
C ILE A 72 3.68 8.38 -3.55
N LEU A 73 2.61 8.96 -3.06
CA LEU A 73 2.33 10.39 -3.07
C LEU A 73 2.48 10.91 -1.64
N MET A 74 3.46 11.76 -1.40
CA MET A 74 3.63 12.38 -0.09
C MET A 74 2.55 13.45 0.11
N LEU A 75 1.79 13.31 1.20
CA LEU A 75 0.66 14.18 1.54
C LEU A 75 0.99 15.05 2.74
N LEU A 76 1.62 14.46 3.76
CA LEU A 76 2.10 15.14 4.95
C LEU A 76 3.61 14.97 5.08
N ASP A 77 4.28 16.02 5.53
CA ASP A 77 5.70 15.99 5.85
C ASP A 77 5.95 15.32 7.22
N GLU A 78 7.21 15.13 7.62
CA GLU A 78 7.61 14.55 8.92
C GLU A 78 6.97 15.29 10.12
N LYS A 79 6.68 16.58 9.94
CA LYS A 79 6.01 17.45 10.94
C LYS A 79 4.49 17.43 10.83
N LYS A 80 3.90 16.52 10.06
CA LYS A 80 2.46 16.39 9.80
C LYS A 80 1.81 17.63 9.20
N HIS A 81 2.61 18.47 8.54
CA HIS A 81 2.09 19.61 7.80
C HIS A 81 1.65 19.15 6.41
N PRO A 82 0.46 19.58 5.94
CA PRO A 82 0.04 19.30 4.57
C PRO A 82 0.97 19.96 3.57
N LEU A 83 1.51 19.15 2.65
CA LEU A 83 2.30 19.70 1.55
C LEU A 83 1.36 20.47 0.62
N LYS A 84 1.63 21.77 0.41
CA LYS A 84 0.92 22.61 -0.58
C LYS A 84 0.96 22.05 -2.00
N LYS A 85 1.91 21.15 -2.29
CA LYS A 85 2.00 20.41 -3.56
C LYS A 85 2.29 18.95 -3.23
N SER A 86 1.32 18.08 -3.49
CA SER A 86 1.50 16.63 -3.42
C SER A 86 2.64 16.21 -4.35
N ARG A 87 3.70 15.62 -3.81
CA ARG A 87 4.86 15.19 -4.60
C ARG A 87 4.87 13.67 -4.72
N VAL A 88 5.01 13.18 -5.95
CA VAL A 88 5.19 11.76 -6.22
C VAL A 88 6.63 11.39 -5.87
N PHE A 89 6.79 10.45 -4.95
CA PHE A 89 8.07 9.86 -4.59
C PHE A 89 8.12 8.40 -5.05
N ASP A 90 9.20 8.06 -5.73
CA ASP A 90 9.49 6.69 -6.13
C ASP A 90 10.55 6.13 -5.17
N LEU A 91 10.13 5.25 -4.26
CA LEU A 91 11.02 4.65 -3.24
C LEU A 91 12.17 3.85 -3.88
N VAL A 92 12.05 3.47 -5.15
CA VAL A 92 13.07 2.73 -5.89
C VAL A 92 14.24 3.64 -6.27
N LYS A 93 13.97 4.90 -6.63
CA LYS A 93 14.97 5.83 -7.18
C LYS A 93 15.67 6.69 -6.14
N GLN A 94 15.23 6.63 -4.88
CA GLN A 94 15.75 7.49 -3.83
C GLN A 94 16.95 6.84 -3.12
N SER A 95 18.16 7.25 -3.51
CA SER A 95 19.44 6.73 -2.99
C SER A 95 19.94 7.43 -1.72
N LYS A 96 19.43 8.63 -1.41
CA LYS A 96 19.99 9.46 -0.31
C LYS A 96 19.54 9.08 1.10
N THR A 97 18.32 8.55 1.27
CA THR A 97 17.80 8.10 2.57
C THR A 97 16.94 6.85 2.34
N PRO A 98 17.19 5.74 3.07
CA PRO A 98 16.35 4.56 2.96
C PRO A 98 15.00 4.83 3.64
N LEU A 99 14.06 5.40 2.89
CA LEU A 99 12.67 5.49 3.29
C LEU A 99 12.01 4.13 3.09
N PHE A 100 11.33 3.63 4.12
CA PHE A 100 10.52 2.43 4.05
C PHE A 100 9.17 2.70 4.71
N ILE A 101 8.19 1.86 4.37
CA ILE A 101 6.85 1.95 4.96
C ILE A 101 6.95 1.41 6.40
N ALA A 102 6.75 2.28 7.38
CA ALA A 102 6.78 1.93 8.79
C ALA A 102 5.42 1.36 9.24
N LYS A 103 4.32 1.96 8.79
CA LYS A 103 2.97 1.56 9.21
C LYS A 103 1.93 1.90 8.14
N SER A 104 0.84 1.13 8.06
CA SER A 104 -0.38 1.57 7.36
C SER A 104 -1.26 2.41 8.29
N LEU A 105 -1.88 3.43 7.73
CA LEU A 105 -2.84 4.30 8.41
C LEU A 105 -4.23 4.11 7.79
N GLU A 106 -5.26 4.29 8.61
CA GLU A 106 -6.65 4.29 8.15
C GLU A 106 -6.97 5.58 7.39
N ASN A 107 -8.01 5.54 6.54
CA ASN A 107 -8.39 6.60 5.59
C ASN A 107 -8.87 7.93 6.19
N THR A 108 -8.69 8.14 7.50
CA THR A 108 -9.12 9.32 8.26
C THR A 108 -8.05 9.86 9.20
N VAL A 109 -6.90 9.17 9.33
CA VAL A 109 -5.85 9.62 10.24
C VAL A 109 -5.22 10.90 9.69
N TYR A 110 -5.14 11.92 10.54
CA TYR A 110 -4.59 13.26 10.23
C TYR A 110 -5.43 14.13 9.28
N GLY A 111 -6.71 13.82 9.07
CA GLY A 111 -7.61 14.65 8.26
C GLY A 111 -7.30 14.62 6.76
N VAL A 112 -6.65 13.54 6.30
CA VAL A 112 -6.29 13.33 4.90
C VAL A 112 -7.27 12.33 4.30
N ASP A 113 -8.18 12.82 3.46
CA ASP A 113 -9.14 11.99 2.75
C ASP A 113 -8.52 11.41 1.47
N ILE A 114 -8.33 10.08 1.44
CA ILE A 114 -7.90 9.35 0.23
C ILE A 114 -8.84 9.60 -0.96
N LYS A 115 -10.12 9.89 -0.69
CA LYS A 115 -11.11 10.17 -1.74
C LYS A 115 -10.85 11.48 -2.49
N GLN A 116 -10.13 12.43 -1.90
CA GLN A 116 -9.76 13.68 -2.57
C GLN A 116 -8.50 13.53 -3.44
N VAL A 117 -7.71 12.49 -3.21
CA VAL A 117 -6.53 12.19 -4.03
C VAL A 117 -7.01 11.52 -5.31
N LYS A 118 -7.18 12.30 -6.38
CA LYS A 118 -7.45 11.77 -7.73
C LYS A 118 -6.24 10.92 -8.16
N PHE A 119 -6.47 9.63 -8.38
CA PHE A 119 -5.54 8.69 -9.00
C PHE A 119 -5.52 8.85 -10.52
#